data_AF-A0A243SAJ4-F1
#
_entry.id   AF-A0A243SAJ4-F1
#
_cell.length_a   1.000
_cell.length_b   1.000
_cell.length_c   1.000
_cell.angle_alpha   90.00
_cell.angle_beta   90.00
_cell.angle_gamma   90.00
#
_symmetry.space_group_name_H-M   'P 1'
#
loop_
_entity.id
_entity.type
_entity.pdbx_description
1 polymer ?
#
loop_
_entity_poly.entity_id
_entity_poly.type
_entity_poly.pdbx_seq_one_letter_code
_entity_poly.pdbx_strand_id
1 'polypeptide(L)' 'MERQQILDLYEWGDGTCFRHPEQGPILTTLVKVLHPRGAGRHEVRACEDCVIAMEDIRREAAARAGREYEPGHIGECDM' A
#
# COMPACT_ATOMS: atom_id res chain seq x y z
N MET A 1 11.84 -12.44 -2.35
CA MET A 1 10.46 -12.47 -2.89
C MET A 1 10.43 -11.58 -4.11
N GLU A 2 9.92 -12.08 -5.23
CA GLU A 2 9.86 -11.35 -6.50
C GLU A 2 8.82 -10.24 -6.43
N ARG A 3 9.09 -9.10 -7.08
CA ARG A 3 8.21 -7.90 -7.09
C ARG A 3 6.76 -8.28 -7.42
N GLN A 4 6.60 -9.12 -8.43
CA GLN A 4 5.30 -9.56 -8.94
C GLN A 4 4.48 -10.33 -7.88
N GLN A 5 5.12 -11.21 -7.10
CA GLN A 5 4.43 -11.99 -6.05
C GLN A 5 3.79 -11.11 -4.98
N ILE A 6 4.41 -9.96 -4.67
CA ILE A 6 3.86 -8.99 -3.72
C ILE A 6 2.66 -8.29 -4.37
N LEU A 7 2.79 -7.85 -5.62
CA LEU A 7 1.73 -7.15 -6.34
C LEU A 7 0.49 -8.03 -6.52
N ASP A 8 0.67 -9.33 -6.76
CA ASP A 8 -0.43 -10.31 -6.88
C ASP A 8 -1.23 -10.52 -5.58
N LEU A 9 -0.73 -10.07 -4.42
CA LEU A 9 -1.49 -10.10 -3.16
C LEU A 9 -2.52 -8.97 -3.05
N TYR A 10 -2.46 -7.98 -3.94
CA TYR A 10 -3.29 -6.79 -3.88
C TYR A 10 -4.34 -6.77 -4.99
N GLU A 11 -5.52 -6.24 -4.67
CA GLU A 11 -6.55 -5.97 -5.68
C GLU A 11 -6.27 -4.65 -6.39
N TRP A 12 -5.99 -4.73 -7.68
CA TRP A 12 -5.70 -3.58 -8.54
C TRP A 12 -6.97 -3.05 -9.22
N GLY A 13 -7.07 -1.74 -9.34
CA GLY A 13 -8.11 -1.08 -10.10
C GLY A 13 -7.70 0.32 -10.55
N ASP A 14 -8.43 0.88 -11.49
CA ASP A 14 -8.16 2.24 -11.97
C ASP A 14 -8.33 3.25 -10.83
N GLY A 15 -7.32 4.10 -10.68
CA GLY A 15 -7.35 5.14 -9.67
C GLY A 15 -6.14 6.05 -9.77
N THR A 16 -6.05 6.98 -8.84
CA THR A 16 -4.96 7.95 -8.80
C THR A 16 -4.04 7.61 -7.64
N CYS A 17 -2.74 7.45 -7.93
CA CYS A 17 -1.77 7.23 -6.86
C CYS A 17 -1.67 8.49 -5.98
N PHE A 18 -1.78 8.32 -4.67
CA PHE A 18 -1.69 9.45 -3.73
C PHE A 18 -0.35 10.20 -3.80
N ARG A 19 0.73 9.53 -4.22
CA ARG A 19 2.08 10.10 -4.33
C ARG A 19 2.36 10.71 -5.71
N HIS A 20 1.70 10.24 -6.77
CA HIS A 20 1.90 10.71 -8.13
C HIS A 20 0.57 11.07 -8.79
N PRO A 21 -0.15 12.10 -8.30
CA PRO A 21 -1.42 12.50 -8.89
C PRO A 21 -1.28 13.03 -10.32
N GLU A 22 -0.09 13.49 -10.70
CA GLU A 22 0.24 14.00 -12.04
C GLU A 22 0.22 12.93 -13.14
N GLN A 23 0.37 11.65 -12.80
CA GLN A 23 0.29 10.54 -13.77
C GLN A 23 -1.15 10.28 -14.23
N GLY A 24 -2.14 10.87 -13.57
CA GLY A 24 -3.55 10.65 -13.84
C GLY A 24 -4.01 9.26 -13.43
N PRO A 25 -5.11 8.76 -14.02
CA PRO A 25 -5.64 7.43 -13.71
C PRO A 25 -4.68 6.35 -14.21
N ILE A 26 -4.15 5.58 -13.28
CA ILE A 26 -3.26 4.44 -13.50
C ILE A 26 -3.75 3.24 -12.69
N LEU A 27 -3.13 2.08 -12.89
CA LEU A 27 -3.43 0.91 -12.10
C LEU A 27 -2.97 1.14 -10.64
N THR A 28 -3.92 1.09 -9.70
CA THR A 28 -3.66 1.33 -8.28
C THR A 28 -4.40 0.36 -7.38
N THR A 29 -3.79 0.02 -6.26
CA THR A 29 -4.45 -0.75 -5.19
C THR A 29 -4.76 0.12 -3.99
N LEU A 30 -5.77 -0.28 -3.22
CA LEU A 30 -6.11 0.33 -1.95
C LEU A 30 -5.06 -0.05 -0.91
N VAL A 31 -4.34 0.95 -0.41
CA VAL A 31 -3.25 0.73 0.56
C VAL A 31 -3.59 1.21 1.96
N LYS A 32 -4.62 2.05 2.09
CA LYS A 32 -5.13 2.45 3.41
C LYS A 32 -6.51 3.03 3.28
N VAL A 33 -7.34 2.78 4.28
CA VAL A 33 -8.60 3.49 4.46
C VAL A 33 -8.47 4.43 5.65
N LEU A 34 -8.59 5.72 5.41
CA LEU A 34 -8.61 6.74 6.44
C LEU A 34 -10.05 7.04 6.84
N HIS A 35 -10.30 7.15 8.13
CA HIS A 35 -11.59 7.56 8.70
C HIS A 35 -11.44 8.90 9.45
N PRO A 36 -11.22 10.02 8.73
CA PRO A 36 -11.21 11.33 9.36
C PRO A 36 -12.56 11.60 10.06
N ARG A 37 -12.52 12.10 11.29
CA ARG A 37 -13.71 12.43 12.08
C ARG A 37 -14.60 13.40 11.29
N GLY A 38 -15.78 12.93 10.88
CA GLY A 38 -16.82 13.73 10.23
C GLY A 38 -16.77 13.79 8.70
N ALA A 39 -15.73 13.27 8.03
CA ALA A 39 -15.57 13.37 6.58
C ALA A 39 -15.72 12.03 5.82
N GLY A 40 -16.21 10.99 6.49
CA GLY A 40 -16.47 9.69 5.89
C GLY A 40 -15.20 8.85 5.64
N ARG A 41 -15.34 7.83 4.80
CA ARG A 41 -14.27 6.89 4.44
C ARG A 41 -13.44 7.48 3.30
N HIS A 42 -12.15 7.66 3.51
CA HIS A 42 -11.21 8.14 2.47
C HIS A 42 -10.24 7.02 2.10
N GLU A 43 -10.28 6.62 0.84
CA GLU A 43 -9.46 5.55 0.30
C GLU A 43 -8.15 6.10 -0.25
N VAL A 44 -7.04 5.67 0.32
CA VAL A 44 -5.70 5.98 -0.17
C VAL A 44 -5.28 4.87 -1.11
N ARG A 45 -5.06 5.22 -2.39
CA ARG A 45 -4.63 4.28 -3.42
C ARG A 45 -3.18 4.55 -3.85
N ALA A 46 -2.45 3.49 -4.18
CA ALA A 46 -1.07 3.58 -4.61
C ALA A 46 -0.80 2.72 -5.85
N CYS A 47 0.12 3.18 -6.71
CA CYS A 47 0.61 2.41 -7.84
C CYS A 47 1.61 1.32 -7.42
N GLU A 48 1.95 0.42 -8.34
CA GLU A 48 2.90 -0.68 -8.15
C GLU A 48 4.21 -0.24 -7.50
N ASP A 49 4.87 0.79 -8.03
CA ASP A 49 6.13 1.29 -7.48
C ASP A 49 6.00 1.81 -6.04
N CYS A 50 4.87 2.46 -5.73
CA CYS A 50 4.63 2.93 -4.37
C CYS A 50 4.33 1.78 -3.41
N VAL A 51 3.58 0.77 -3.84
CA VAL A 51 3.31 -0.45 -3.08
C VAL A 51 4.63 -1.15 -2.74
N ILE A 52 5.51 -1.33 -3.72
CA ILE A 52 6.81 -1.97 -3.50
C ILE A 52 7.68 -1.16 -2.54
N ALA A 53 7.74 0.16 -2.71
CA ALA A 53 8.49 1.02 -1.79
C ALA A 53 7.95 0.94 -0.35
N MET A 54 6.63 0.85 -0.17
CA MET A 54 6.01 0.71 1.15
C MET A 54 6.30 -0.66 1.77
N GLU A 55 6.29 -1.73 0.98
CA GLU A 55 6.63 -3.08 1.42
C GLU A 55 8.09 -3.20 1.82
N ASP A 56 8.99 -2.54 1.10
CA ASP A 56 10.40 -2.51 1.44
C ASP A 56 10.61 -1.82 2.80
N ILE A 57 9.96 -0.67 3.03
CA ILE A 57 9.98 0.03 4.32
C ILE A 57 9.43 -0.86 5.45
N ARG A 58 8.34 -1.61 5.20
CA ARG A 58 7.77 -2.55 6.17
C ARG A 58 8.73 -3.69 6.49
N ARG A 59 9.38 -4.26 5.47
CA ARG A 59 10.39 -5.31 5.61
C ARG A 59 11.56 -4.82 6.45
N GLU A 60 12.09 -3.64 6.16
CA GLU A 60 13.17 -3.02 6.94
C GLU A 60 12.74 -2.74 8.39
N ALA A 61 11.51 -2.25 8.60
CA ALA A 61 10.97 -2.00 9.92
C ALA A 61 10.80 -3.28 10.74
N ALA A 62 10.28 -4.35 10.14
CA ALA A 62 10.15 -5.66 10.77
C ALA A 62 11.53 -6.24 11.12
N ALA A 63 12.49 -6.17 10.21
CA ALA A 63 13.87 -6.58 10.45
C ALA A 63 14.50 -5.81 11.62
N ARG A 64 14.29 -4.49 11.70
CA ARG A 64 14.77 -3.66 12.83
C ARG A 64 14.06 -3.99 14.14
N ALA A 65 12.78 -4.36 14.09
CA ALA A 65 11.98 -4.71 15.26
C ALA A 65 12.15 -6.17 15.71
N GLY A 66 12.88 -7.00 14.95
CA GLY A 66 12.97 -8.44 15.18
C GLY A 66 11.63 -9.17 14.99
N ARG A 67 10.72 -8.60 14.19
CA ARG A 67 9.42 -9.21 13.86
C ARG A 67 9.49 -9.90 12.51
N GLU A 68 8.64 -10.91 12.32
CA GLU A 68 8.46 -11.52 11.02
C GLU A 68 7.76 -10.53 10.08
N TYR A 69 8.27 -10.45 8.85
CA TYR A 69 7.70 -9.61 7.81
C TYR A 69 6.75 -10.45 6.96
N GLU A 70 5.48 -10.07 6.95
CA GLU A 70 4.46 -10.64 6.07
C GLU A 70 4.06 -9.61 5.00
N PRO A 71 4.20 -9.95 3.70
CA PRO A 71 3.76 -9.11 2.59
C PRO A 71 2.26 -9.21 2.38
N GLY A 72 1.68 -8.25 1.64
CA GLY A 72 0.24 -8.20 1.38
C GLY A 72 -0.56 -7.43 2.44
N HIS A 73 0.09 -6.97 3.49
CA HIS A 73 -0.54 -6.28 4.62
C HIS A 73 -0.33 -4.76 4.60
N ILE A 74 -0.04 -4.14 3.45
CA ILE A 74 -0.04 -2.68 3.36
C ILE A 74 -1.46 -2.18 3.62
N GLY A 75 -1.66 -1.53 4.77
CA GLY A 75 -2.93 -0.93 5.16
C GLY A 75 -3.58 -1.59 6.36
N GLU A 76 -3.19 -2.81 6.68
CA GLU A 76 -3.51 -3.47 7.94
C GLU A 76 -2.59 -2.86 9.01
N CYS A 77 -3.13 -1.88 9.73
CA CYS A 77 -2.60 -1.55 11.05
C CYS A 77 -2.95 -2.75 11.94
N ASP A 78 -1.93 -3.50 12.33
CA ASP A 78 -2.00 -4.39 13.49
C ASP A 78 -2.50 -3.53 14.67
N MET A 79 -3.74 -3.80 15.10
CA MET A 79 -4.39 -3.11 16.23
C MET A 79 -3.92 -3.70 17.56
#